data_AF-A0A6P7SQH4-F1
#
_entry.id   AF-A0A6P7SQH4-F1
#
_cell.length_a   1.000
_cell.length_b   1.000
_cell.length_c   1.000
_cell.angle_alpha   90.00
_cell.angle_beta   90.00
_cell.angle_gamma   90.00
#
_symmetry.space_group_name_H-M   'P 1'
#
loop_
_entity.id
_entity.type
_entity.pdbx_description
1 polymer ?
#
loop_
_entity_poly.entity_id
_entity_poly.type
_entity_poly.pdbx_seq_one_letter_code
_entity_poly.pdbx_strand_id
1 'polypeptide(L)'
;MCANFGLYCALIRLGLYSFGRRVCCTCRTPPEKPVFQVLCLGLTGSGKSAIIYALSKDSIDKLEPTVGFLIKPLEFTDCIFEMKELGGADNVRIYWDRYLSGVDALIYVVNSADTADNLQLASQELTRILQNKQLNNVPLLLMANHHDMEDARSMDQLKQIFDWPIISTNRQCIIHPSSIKNTDTIEQGFKKLCGKLQINASSPGK
;
A
#
# COMPACT_ATOMS: atom_id res chain seq x y z
N MET A 1 -13.49 57.92 45.87
CA MET A 1 -14.06 57.59 44.54
C MET A 1 -13.01 56.95 43.61
N CYS A 2 -12.24 55.95 44.06
CA CYS A 2 -11.21 55.28 43.23
C CYS A 2 -11.30 53.74 43.23
N ALA A 3 -12.24 53.15 43.97
CA ALA A 3 -12.36 51.68 44.07
C ALA A 3 -13.20 51.04 42.94
N ASN A 4 -14.05 51.80 42.25
CA ASN A 4 -14.96 51.27 41.22
C ASN A 4 -14.36 51.20 39.80
N PHE A 5 -13.20 51.80 39.56
CA PHE A 5 -12.59 51.82 38.21
C PHE A 5 -11.79 50.53 37.92
N GLY A 6 -11.17 49.92 38.94
CA GLY A 6 -10.41 48.67 38.79
C GLY A 6 -11.28 47.44 38.48
N LEU A 7 -12.51 47.41 39.02
CA LEU A 7 -13.44 46.29 38.81
C LEU A 7 -13.96 46.24 37.36
N TYR A 8 -14.18 47.41 36.74
CA TYR A 8 -14.59 47.52 35.33
C TYR A 8 -13.49 47.08 34.36
N CYS A 9 -12.22 47.42 34.62
CA CYS A 9 -11.10 46.92 33.80
C CYS A 9 -10.90 45.40 33.90
N ALA A 10 -11.16 44.79 35.07
CA ALA A 10 -11.05 43.35 35.26
C ALA A 10 -12.15 42.57 34.52
N LEU A 11 -13.39 43.08 34.51
CA LEU A 11 -14.51 42.47 33.79
C LEU A 11 -14.35 42.59 32.26
N ILE A 12 -13.77 43.69 31.77
CA ILE A 12 -13.44 43.85 30.34
C ILE A 12 -12.33 42.88 29.91
N ARG A 13 -11.32 42.65 30.76
CA ARG A 13 -10.27 41.64 30.49
C ARG A 13 -10.80 40.20 30.51
N LEU A 14 -11.73 39.86 31.40
CA LEU A 14 -12.38 38.54 31.44
C LEU A 14 -13.38 38.34 30.30
N GLY A 15 -14.10 39.38 29.89
CA GLY A 15 -14.97 39.39 28.71
C GLY A 15 -14.20 39.19 27.40
N LEU A 16 -13.03 39.83 27.26
CA LEU A 16 -12.14 39.64 26.11
C LEU A 16 -11.40 38.28 26.14
N TYR A 17 -11.09 37.74 27.32
CA TYR A 17 -10.49 36.40 27.46
C TYR A 17 -11.46 35.27 27.09
N SER A 18 -12.75 35.44 27.39
CA SER A 18 -13.81 34.46 27.06
C SER A 18 -14.27 34.56 25.60
N PHE A 19 -14.08 35.70 24.93
CA PHE A 19 -14.36 35.85 23.50
C PHE A 19 -13.17 35.45 22.61
N GLY A 20 -11.92 35.72 23.05
CA GLY A 20 -10.71 35.33 22.34
C GLY A 20 -10.48 33.80 22.26
N ARG A 21 -11.07 33.02 23.18
CA ARG A 21 -11.06 31.55 23.12
C ARG A 21 -12.15 30.95 22.22
N ARG A 22 -13.15 31.72 21.82
CA ARG A 22 -14.26 31.23 20.99
C ARG A 22 -14.03 31.36 19.49
N VAL A 23 -13.00 32.10 19.07
CA VAL A 23 -12.77 32.42 17.65
C VAL A 23 -11.37 31.99 17.15
N CYS A 24 -10.48 31.47 18.02
CA CYS A 24 -9.15 30.99 17.61
C CYS A 24 -9.00 29.46 17.58
N CYS A 25 -10.04 28.71 17.95
CA CYS A 25 -9.96 27.24 18.08
C CYS A 25 -11.11 26.52 17.38
N THR A 26 -11.39 26.84 16.11
CA THR A 26 -11.79 25.79 15.16
C THR A 26 -10.55 24.93 14.91
N CYS A 27 -10.15 24.13 15.89
CA CYS A 27 -9.20 23.04 15.69
C CYS A 27 -9.87 22.06 14.75
N ARG A 28 -9.83 22.33 13.45
CA ARG A 28 -10.07 21.32 12.43
C ARG A 28 -8.96 20.30 12.66
N THR A 29 -9.29 19.21 13.35
CA THR A 29 -8.46 18.01 13.29
C THR A 29 -8.19 17.76 11.81
N PRO A 30 -6.93 17.52 11.40
CA PRO A 30 -6.66 17.15 10.02
C PRO A 30 -7.63 16.03 9.61
N PRO A 31 -8.21 16.07 8.40
CA PRO A 31 -9.07 14.99 7.95
C PRO A 31 -8.32 13.66 8.10
N GLU A 32 -8.97 12.66 8.70
CA GLU A 32 -8.37 11.34 8.89
C GLU A 32 -8.01 10.75 7.53
N LYS A 33 -6.78 10.24 7.41
CA LYS A 33 -6.31 9.62 6.16
C LYS A 33 -7.12 8.35 5.90
N PRO A 34 -7.54 8.07 4.66
CA PRO A 34 -8.17 6.80 4.33
C PRO A 34 -7.21 5.65 4.59
N VAL A 35 -7.72 4.59 5.20
CA VAL A 35 -7.00 3.34 5.49
C VAL A 35 -7.47 2.28 4.52
N PHE A 36 -6.53 1.58 3.88
CA PHE A 36 -6.81 0.53 2.90
C PHE A 36 -6.21 -0.81 3.34
N GLN A 37 -7.00 -1.87 3.29
CA GLN A 37 -6.58 -3.25 3.52
C GLN A 37 -5.87 -3.78 2.28
N VAL A 38 -4.56 -4.07 2.39
CA VAL A 38 -3.75 -4.49 1.24
C VAL A 38 -3.12 -5.83 1.48
N LEU A 39 -3.36 -6.77 0.56
CA LEU A 39 -2.72 -8.08 0.59
C LEU A 39 -1.47 -8.08 -0.30
N CYS A 40 -0.34 -8.50 0.25
CA CYS A 40 0.94 -8.64 -0.47
C CYS A 40 1.27 -10.12 -0.68
N LEU A 41 1.28 -10.55 -1.94
CA LEU A 41 1.55 -11.93 -2.36
C LEU A 41 2.72 -11.98 -3.35
N GLY A 42 3.21 -13.20 -3.62
CA GLY A 42 4.35 -13.44 -4.50
C GLY A 42 5.22 -14.59 -3.99
N LEU A 43 6.02 -15.17 -4.88
CA LEU A 43 6.88 -16.32 -4.55
C LEU A 43 7.94 -15.98 -3.48
N THR A 44 8.50 -17.02 -2.86
CA THR A 44 9.67 -16.85 -1.97
C THR A 44 10.82 -16.20 -2.75
N GLY A 45 11.54 -15.28 -2.11
CA GLY A 45 12.65 -14.57 -2.76
C GLY A 45 12.23 -13.39 -3.64
N SER A 46 10.93 -13.12 -3.86
CA SER A 46 10.51 -11.97 -4.67
C SER A 46 10.77 -10.60 -4.04
N GLY A 47 11.05 -10.56 -2.73
CA GLY A 47 11.39 -9.34 -1.98
C GLY A 47 10.19 -8.63 -1.33
N LYS A 48 9.06 -9.31 -1.10
CA LYS A 48 7.88 -8.78 -0.39
C LYS A 48 8.21 -8.12 0.95
N SER A 49 8.82 -8.87 1.88
CA SER A 49 9.22 -8.32 3.19
C SER A 49 10.21 -7.18 3.02
N ALA A 50 11.18 -7.30 2.11
CA ALA A 50 12.15 -6.24 1.86
C ALA A 50 11.49 -4.92 1.41
N ILE A 51 10.48 -4.98 0.52
CA ILE A 51 9.68 -3.81 0.12
C ILE A 51 8.98 -3.19 1.33
N ILE A 52 8.31 -4.00 2.15
CA ILE A 52 7.56 -3.52 3.32
C ILE A 52 8.50 -2.88 4.35
N TYR A 53 9.64 -3.50 4.62
CA TYR A 53 10.64 -2.99 5.57
C TYR A 53 11.32 -1.73 5.04
N ALA A 54 11.66 -1.68 3.75
CA ALA A 54 12.22 -0.48 3.12
C ALA A 54 11.27 0.73 3.23
N LEU A 55 9.97 0.53 3.00
CA LEU A 55 8.96 1.61 3.11
C LEU A 55 8.71 2.06 4.55
N SER A 56 8.88 1.15 5.52
CA SER A 56 8.75 1.47 6.95
C SER A 56 10.04 1.98 7.58
N LYS A 57 11.13 2.07 6.81
CA LYS A 57 12.46 2.49 7.26
C LYS A 57 13.04 1.58 8.35
N ASP A 58 12.61 0.33 8.37
CA ASP A 58 13.18 -0.69 9.23
C ASP A 58 14.44 -1.28 8.60
N SER A 59 15.30 -1.89 9.44
CA SER A 59 16.45 -2.62 8.93
C SER A 59 15.97 -3.82 8.10
N ILE A 60 16.54 -3.93 6.90
CA ILE A 60 16.37 -5.07 5.99
C ILE A 60 17.45 -6.13 6.21
N ASP A 61 18.33 -5.93 7.19
CA ASP A 61 19.42 -6.85 7.48
C ASP A 61 18.87 -8.13 8.12
N LYS A 62 19.19 -9.28 7.54
CA LYS A 62 18.79 -10.61 8.04
C LYS A 62 17.27 -10.89 7.99
N LEU A 63 16.63 -10.51 6.88
CA LEU A 63 15.27 -10.96 6.61
C LEU A 63 15.26 -12.47 6.34
N GLU A 64 14.54 -13.21 7.17
CA GLU A 64 14.28 -14.64 7.00
C GLU A 64 12.96 -14.87 6.23
N PRO A 65 12.81 -16.01 5.52
CA PRO A 65 11.55 -16.33 4.85
C PRO A 65 10.35 -16.35 5.81
N THR A 66 9.29 -15.62 5.46
CA THR A 66 8.04 -15.58 6.23
C THR A 66 7.33 -16.93 6.19
N VAL A 67 7.27 -17.63 7.33
CA VAL A 67 6.61 -18.94 7.47
C VAL A 67 5.08 -18.83 7.53
N GLY A 68 4.56 -17.68 7.96
CA GLY A 68 3.11 -17.43 8.09
C GLY A 68 2.68 -16.15 7.38
N PHE A 69 2.44 -15.11 8.17
CA PHE A 69 2.08 -13.78 7.66
C PHE A 69 2.73 -12.68 8.50
N LEU A 70 2.84 -11.50 7.91
CA LEU A 70 3.24 -10.26 8.56
C LEU A 70 2.12 -9.23 8.36
N ILE A 71 1.78 -8.49 9.41
CA ILE A 71 0.87 -7.34 9.32
C ILE A 71 1.65 -6.09 9.69
N LYS A 72 1.64 -5.07 8.83
CA LYS A 72 2.33 -3.82 9.08
C LYS A 72 1.60 -2.63 8.45
N PRO A 73 1.31 -1.57 9.21
CA PRO A 73 0.83 -0.33 8.61
C PRO A 73 1.98 0.38 7.89
N LEU A 74 1.72 0.85 6.67
CA LEU A 74 2.60 1.74 5.91
C LEU A 74 1.92 3.08 5.72
N GLU A 75 2.48 4.13 6.32
CA GLU A 75 1.93 5.47 6.26
C GLU A 75 2.47 6.25 5.07
N PHE A 76 1.56 6.72 4.21
CA PHE A 76 1.85 7.67 3.14
C PHE A 76 1.21 9.02 3.46
N THR A 77 1.55 10.06 2.69
CA THR A 77 0.98 11.39 2.85
C THR A 77 -0.54 11.36 2.72
N ASP A 78 -1.05 10.62 1.72
CA ASP A 78 -2.46 10.69 1.30
C ASP A 78 -3.31 9.51 1.78
N CYS A 79 -2.71 8.41 2.24
CA CYS A 79 -3.40 7.22 2.72
C CYS A 79 -2.52 6.39 3.66
N ILE A 80 -3.14 5.41 4.33
CA ILE A 80 -2.46 4.39 5.13
C ILE A 80 -2.77 3.03 4.51
N PHE A 81 -1.75 2.22 4.28
CA PHE A 81 -1.93 0.84 3.85
C PHE A 81 -1.75 -0.10 5.05
N GLU A 82 -2.79 -0.82 5.44
CA GLU A 82 -2.66 -1.96 6.33
C GLU A 82 -2.19 -3.16 5.52
N MET A 83 -0.88 -3.33 5.46
CA MET A 83 -0.25 -4.39 4.68
C MET A 83 -0.36 -5.72 5.41
N LYS A 84 -0.89 -6.72 4.71
CA LYS A 84 -0.83 -8.12 5.11
C LYS A 84 0.01 -8.89 4.10
N GLU A 85 1.22 -9.25 4.47
CA GLU A 85 2.09 -10.10 3.67
C GLU A 85 1.88 -11.56 4.04
N LEU A 86 1.78 -12.45 3.04
CA LEU A 86 1.82 -13.89 3.25
C LEU A 86 3.14 -14.50 2.77
N GLY A 87 3.56 -15.59 3.41
CA GLY A 87 4.69 -16.40 2.96
C GLY A 87 4.51 -16.90 1.53
N GLY A 88 5.62 -16.94 0.78
CA GLY A 88 5.64 -17.32 -0.64
C GLY A 88 6.10 -18.74 -0.91
N ALA A 89 6.32 -19.55 0.13
CA ALA A 89 6.83 -20.92 -0.01
C ALA A 89 5.73 -21.85 -0.51
N ASP A 90 6.11 -22.90 -1.23
CA ASP A 90 5.20 -23.85 -1.90
C ASP A 90 4.10 -24.39 -0.98
N ASN A 91 4.49 -24.81 0.21
CA ASN A 91 3.58 -25.32 1.24
C ASN A 91 2.71 -24.23 1.90
N VAL A 92 3.04 -22.94 1.73
CA VAL A 92 2.27 -21.81 2.27
C VAL A 92 1.30 -21.24 1.25
N ARG A 93 1.61 -21.32 -0.05
CA ARG A 93 0.78 -20.78 -1.17
C ARG A 93 -0.64 -21.33 -1.17
N ILE A 94 -0.83 -22.56 -0.70
CA ILE A 94 -2.16 -23.20 -0.54
C ILE A 94 -3.10 -22.43 0.42
N TYR A 95 -2.56 -21.56 1.27
CA TYR A 95 -3.35 -20.79 2.23
C TYR A 95 -3.72 -19.39 1.72
N TRP A 96 -3.18 -18.94 0.59
CA TRP A 96 -3.43 -17.58 0.06
C TRP A 96 -4.93 -17.31 -0.12
N ASP A 97 -5.68 -18.29 -0.60
CA ASP A 97 -7.12 -18.17 -0.89
C ASP A 97 -7.96 -17.81 0.36
N ARG A 98 -7.45 -18.12 1.56
CA ARG A 98 -8.13 -17.83 2.84
C ARG A 98 -8.11 -16.35 3.21
N TYR A 99 -7.27 -15.55 2.56
CA TYR A 99 -7.03 -14.16 2.91
C TYR A 99 -7.44 -13.16 1.82
N LEU A 100 -8.13 -13.61 0.77
CA LEU A 100 -8.52 -12.77 -0.36
C LEU A 100 -9.77 -11.91 -0.08
N SER A 101 -10.51 -12.19 1.00
CA SER A 101 -11.74 -11.46 1.34
C SER A 101 -11.44 -10.16 2.10
N GLY A 102 -12.22 -9.12 1.83
CA GLY A 102 -12.10 -7.83 2.53
C GLY A 102 -10.84 -7.04 2.18
N VAL A 103 -10.24 -7.29 1.01
CA VAL A 103 -9.02 -6.64 0.54
C VAL A 103 -9.39 -5.51 -0.43
N ASP A 104 -8.88 -4.30 -0.17
CA ASP A 104 -9.07 -3.13 -1.03
C ASP A 104 -8.11 -3.12 -2.23
N ALA A 105 -6.91 -3.68 -2.09
CA ALA A 105 -5.96 -3.85 -3.18
C ALA A 105 -5.06 -5.08 -3.02
N LEU A 106 -4.70 -5.68 -4.15
CA LEU A 106 -3.70 -6.74 -4.22
C LEU A 106 -2.37 -6.18 -4.73
N ILE A 107 -1.29 -6.39 -3.97
CA ILE A 107 0.08 -6.18 -4.42
C ILE A 107 0.69 -7.56 -4.69
N TYR A 108 1.17 -7.77 -5.92
CA TYR A 108 1.88 -8.99 -6.30
C TYR A 108 3.33 -8.66 -6.63
N VAL A 109 4.26 -9.18 -5.85
CA VAL A 109 5.69 -8.91 -6.01
C VAL A 109 6.35 -10.06 -6.75
N VAL A 110 7.04 -9.74 -7.85
CA VAL A 110 7.84 -10.68 -8.63
C VAL A 110 9.30 -10.22 -8.66
N ASN A 111 10.25 -11.16 -8.58
CA ASN A 111 11.64 -10.88 -8.90
C ASN A 111 11.79 -10.84 -10.43
N SER A 112 12.04 -9.65 -10.99
CA SER A 112 12.15 -9.48 -12.44
C SER A 112 13.40 -10.12 -13.05
N ALA A 113 14.42 -10.42 -12.23
CA ALA A 113 15.66 -11.08 -12.64
C ALA A 113 15.67 -12.57 -12.31
N ASP A 114 14.51 -13.16 -12.00
CA ASP A 114 14.41 -14.58 -11.71
C ASP A 114 14.48 -15.44 -12.99
N THR A 115 14.69 -16.73 -12.79
CA THR A 115 14.67 -17.74 -13.86
C THR A 115 13.33 -17.74 -14.60
N ALA A 116 13.35 -18.17 -15.86
CA ALA A 116 12.14 -18.26 -16.67
C ALA A 116 11.09 -19.18 -16.02
N ASP A 117 11.52 -20.29 -15.41
CA ASP A 117 10.64 -21.24 -14.73
C ASP A 117 9.96 -20.62 -13.50
N ASN A 118 10.69 -19.83 -12.70
CA ASN A 118 10.11 -19.14 -11.55
C ASN A 118 9.16 -18.01 -11.97
N LEU A 119 9.49 -17.26 -13.02
CA LEU A 119 8.59 -16.25 -13.58
C LEU A 119 7.31 -16.88 -14.11
N GLN A 120 7.41 -18.02 -14.80
CA GLN A 120 6.25 -18.77 -15.28
C GLN A 120 5.40 -19.30 -14.13
N LEU A 121 6.02 -19.85 -13.08
CA LEU A 121 5.34 -20.28 -11.87
C LEU A 121 4.64 -19.11 -11.16
N ALA A 122 5.29 -17.95 -11.09
CA ALA A 122 4.71 -16.75 -10.51
C ALA A 122 3.49 -16.26 -11.31
N SER A 123 3.53 -16.36 -12.64
CA SER A 123 2.41 -16.04 -13.53
C SER A 123 1.23 -17.01 -13.35
N GLN A 124 1.50 -18.31 -13.26
CA GLN A 124 0.49 -19.33 -13.00
C GLN A 124 -0.21 -19.12 -11.65
N GLU A 125 0.55 -18.84 -10.59
CA GLU A 125 -0.02 -18.55 -9.27
C GLU A 125 -0.84 -17.27 -9.27
N LEU A 126 -0.38 -16.20 -9.93
CA LEU A 126 -1.14 -14.97 -10.06
C LEU A 126 -2.47 -15.23 -10.77
N THR A 127 -2.42 -15.98 -11.88
CA THR A 127 -3.63 -16.34 -12.63
C THR A 127 -4.60 -17.15 -11.77
N ARG A 128 -4.09 -18.13 -10.99
CA ARG A 128 -4.89 -18.94 -10.06
C ARG A 128 -5.60 -18.07 -9.02
N ILE A 129 -4.90 -17.15 -8.36
CA ILE A 129 -5.52 -16.30 -7.32
C ILE A 129 -6.55 -15.33 -7.93
N LEU A 130 -6.29 -14.79 -9.13
CA LEU A 130 -7.18 -13.84 -9.78
C LEU A 130 -8.50 -14.45 -10.26
N GLN A 131 -8.58 -15.78 -10.38
CA GLN A 131 -9.84 -16.50 -10.64
C GLN A 131 -10.80 -16.46 -9.44
N ASN A 132 -10.32 -16.10 -8.24
CA ASN A 132 -11.16 -16.02 -7.06
C ASN A 132 -12.10 -14.79 -7.13
N LYS A 133 -13.40 -15.03 -6.98
CA LYS A 133 -14.44 -13.99 -7.03
C LYS A 133 -14.27 -12.89 -5.99
N GLN A 134 -13.61 -13.16 -4.86
CA GLN A 134 -13.32 -12.16 -3.84
C GLN A 134 -12.44 -11.03 -4.37
N LEU A 135 -11.61 -11.32 -5.38
CA LEU A 135 -10.78 -10.32 -6.03
C LEU A 135 -11.50 -9.63 -7.19
N ASN A 136 -12.77 -9.89 -7.49
CA ASN A 136 -13.46 -9.16 -8.57
C ASN A 136 -13.42 -7.65 -8.28
N ASN A 137 -13.03 -6.85 -9.27
CA ASN A 137 -12.87 -5.39 -9.17
C ASN A 137 -11.79 -4.89 -8.20
N VAL A 138 -11.04 -5.75 -7.53
CA VAL A 138 -9.92 -5.34 -6.66
C VAL A 138 -8.74 -4.86 -7.55
N PRO A 139 -8.22 -3.64 -7.38
CA PRO A 139 -7.04 -3.20 -8.13
C PRO A 139 -5.81 -4.07 -7.85
N LEU A 140 -5.02 -4.33 -8.89
CA LEU A 140 -3.78 -5.10 -8.81
C LEU A 140 -2.58 -4.19 -9.10
N LEU A 141 -1.60 -4.18 -8.21
CA LEU A 141 -0.28 -3.63 -8.44
C LEU A 141 0.74 -4.78 -8.54
N LEU A 142 1.27 -5.02 -9.74
CA LEU A 142 2.38 -5.93 -9.96
C LEU A 142 3.70 -5.17 -9.82
N MET A 143 4.41 -5.44 -8.74
CA MET A 143 5.73 -4.88 -8.45
C MET A 143 6.81 -5.77 -9.05
N ALA A 144 7.42 -5.31 -10.13
CA ALA A 144 8.58 -5.96 -10.74
C ALA A 144 9.84 -5.54 -9.96
N ASN A 145 10.18 -6.30 -8.94
CA ASN A 145 11.31 -6.01 -8.04
C ASN A 145 12.63 -6.49 -8.66
N HIS A 146 13.76 -6.04 -8.09
CA HIS A 146 15.12 -6.33 -8.56
C HIS A 146 15.37 -5.86 -10.00
N HIS A 147 14.67 -4.81 -10.43
CA HIS A 147 14.80 -4.30 -11.80
C HIS A 147 16.13 -3.57 -12.08
N ASP A 148 16.99 -3.45 -11.06
CA ASP A 148 18.36 -2.97 -11.16
C ASP A 148 19.38 -4.06 -11.54
N MET A 149 18.97 -5.34 -11.56
CA MET A 149 19.86 -6.45 -11.91
C MET A 149 20.01 -6.59 -13.43
N GLU A 150 21.18 -7.07 -13.89
CA GLU A 150 21.46 -7.25 -15.33
C GLU A 150 20.50 -8.23 -16.01
N ASP A 151 20.10 -9.29 -15.31
CA ASP A 151 19.18 -10.31 -15.80
C ASP A 151 17.69 -9.90 -15.71
N ALA A 152 17.41 -8.66 -15.28
CA ALA A 152 16.04 -8.18 -15.12
C ALA A 152 15.29 -8.14 -16.46
N ARG A 153 14.14 -8.82 -16.51
CA ARG A 153 13.24 -8.79 -17.66
C ARG A 153 12.69 -7.39 -17.86
N SER A 154 12.61 -6.97 -19.13
CA SER A 154 11.98 -5.71 -19.48
C SER A 154 10.50 -5.72 -19.12
N MET A 155 9.92 -4.53 -18.93
CA MET A 155 8.50 -4.41 -18.61
C MET A 155 7.60 -5.04 -19.68
N ASP A 156 8.02 -5.05 -20.95
CA ASP A 156 7.25 -5.66 -22.02
C ASP A 156 7.36 -7.19 -22.02
N GLN A 157 8.54 -7.75 -21.68
CA GLN A 157 8.69 -9.18 -21.45
C GLN A 157 7.84 -9.65 -20.26
N LEU A 158 7.83 -8.89 -19.16
CA LEU A 158 6.98 -9.22 -18.01
C LEU A 158 5.49 -9.15 -18.37
N LYS A 159 5.06 -8.13 -19.13
CA LYS A 159 3.66 -8.07 -19.60
C LYS A 159 3.28 -9.28 -20.45
N GLN A 160 4.21 -9.82 -21.26
CA GLN A 160 3.97 -11.03 -22.03
C GLN A 160 3.88 -12.27 -21.13
N ILE A 161 4.84 -12.47 -20.23
CA ILE A 161 4.88 -13.63 -19.31
C ILE A 161 3.64 -13.69 -18.41
N PHE A 162 3.16 -12.53 -17.97
CA PHE A 162 2.00 -12.41 -17.08
C PHE A 162 0.68 -12.25 -17.83
N ASP A 163 0.63 -12.47 -19.15
CA ASP A 163 -0.57 -12.32 -19.96
C ASP A 163 -1.34 -11.02 -19.67
N TRP A 164 -0.59 -9.92 -19.53
CA TRP A 164 -1.10 -8.66 -19.01
C TRP A 164 -2.32 -8.11 -19.75
N PRO A 165 -2.44 -8.22 -21.09
CA PRO A 165 -3.66 -7.81 -21.79
C PRO A 165 -4.92 -8.51 -21.25
N ILE A 166 -4.82 -9.78 -20.87
CA ILE A 166 -5.94 -10.56 -20.33
C ILE A 166 -6.25 -10.09 -18.90
N ILE A 167 -5.23 -10.01 -18.04
CA ILE A 167 -5.40 -9.61 -16.63
C ILE A 167 -5.97 -8.18 -16.52
N SER A 168 -5.54 -7.27 -17.40
CA SER A 168 -5.95 -5.86 -17.38
C SER A 168 -7.29 -5.56 -18.05
N THR A 169 -7.94 -6.55 -18.67
CA THR A 169 -9.19 -6.31 -19.42
C THR A 169 -10.32 -5.78 -18.54
N ASN A 170 -10.54 -6.39 -17.36
CA ASN A 170 -11.67 -6.06 -16.48
C ASN A 170 -11.22 -5.61 -15.08
N ARG A 171 -9.95 -5.22 -14.94
CA ARG A 171 -9.35 -4.89 -13.64
C ARG A 171 -8.44 -3.70 -13.79
N GLN A 172 -8.50 -2.81 -12.80
CA GLN A 172 -7.51 -1.75 -12.69
C GLN A 172 -6.16 -2.36 -12.31
N CYS A 173 -5.27 -2.46 -13.28
CA CYS A 173 -3.94 -3.04 -13.08
C CYS A 173 -2.86 -1.97 -13.25
N ILE A 174 -1.79 -2.07 -12.46
CA ILE A 174 -0.56 -1.29 -12.58
C ILE A 174 0.59 -2.27 -12.57
N ILE A 175 1.50 -2.15 -13.53
CA ILE A 175 2.80 -2.82 -13.49
C ILE A 175 3.87 -1.75 -13.27
N HIS A 176 4.74 -1.95 -12.27
CA HIS A 176 5.71 -0.92 -11.89
C HIS A 176 7.08 -1.55 -11.54
N PRO A 177 8.18 -1.07 -12.16
CA PRO A 177 9.52 -1.52 -11.82
C PRO A 177 9.93 -0.98 -10.45
N SER A 178 10.67 -1.78 -9.70
CA SER A 178 11.15 -1.40 -8.38
C SER A 178 12.51 -2.03 -8.08
N SER A 179 13.25 -1.35 -7.21
CA SER A 179 14.49 -1.86 -6.64
C SER A 179 14.55 -1.49 -5.16
N ILE A 180 14.94 -2.44 -4.30
CA ILE A 180 15.16 -2.18 -2.87
C ILE A 180 16.26 -1.14 -2.65
N LYS A 181 17.23 -1.02 -3.56
CA LYS A 181 18.29 0.00 -3.49
C LYS A 181 17.77 1.41 -3.73
N ASN A 182 16.59 1.54 -4.36
CA ASN A 182 15.98 2.82 -4.69
C ASN A 182 14.53 2.86 -4.17
N THR A 183 14.38 3.24 -2.91
CA THR A 183 13.08 3.34 -2.23
C THR A 183 12.11 4.27 -2.93
N ASP A 184 12.57 5.31 -3.64
CA ASP A 184 11.70 6.22 -4.40
C ASP A 184 10.91 5.48 -5.48
N THR A 185 11.54 4.49 -6.13
CA THR A 185 10.83 3.67 -7.13
C THR A 185 9.69 2.87 -6.49
N ILE A 186 9.92 2.35 -5.28
CA ILE A 186 8.91 1.60 -4.53
C ILE A 186 7.77 2.55 -4.13
N GLU A 187 8.10 3.70 -3.54
CA GLU A 187 7.12 4.70 -3.13
C GLU A 187 6.24 5.17 -4.29
N GLN A 188 6.82 5.36 -5.49
CA GLN A 188 6.06 5.76 -6.68
C GLN A 188 4.99 4.72 -7.07
N GLY A 189 5.31 3.42 -6.94
CA GLY A 189 4.34 2.35 -7.18
C GLY A 189 3.15 2.42 -6.23
N PHE A 190 3.43 2.59 -4.93
CA PHE A 190 2.41 2.72 -3.89
C PHE A 190 1.60 4.02 -4.02
N LYS A 191 2.24 5.15 -4.38
CA LYS A 191 1.55 6.43 -4.65
C LYS A 191 0.56 6.29 -5.81
N LYS A 192 0.93 5.61 -6.90
CA LYS A 192 0.02 5.32 -8.02
C LYS A 192 -1.18 4.48 -7.57
N LEU A 193 -0.95 3.48 -6.72
CA LEU A 193 -2.03 2.64 -6.17
C LEU A 193 -2.96 3.45 -5.25
N CYS A 194 -2.40 4.27 -4.36
CA CYS A 194 -3.16 5.15 -3.45
C CYS A 194 -4.11 6.06 -4.24
N GLY A 195 -3.60 6.71 -5.30
CA GLY A 195 -4.43 7.56 -6.17
C GLY A 195 -5.58 6.81 -6.84
N LYS A 196 -5.36 5.56 -7.28
CA LYS A 196 -6.45 4.74 -7.84
C LYS A 196 -7.51 4.37 -6.81
N LEU A 197 -7.08 3.99 -5.61
CA LEU A 197 -8.00 3.60 -4.53
C LEU A 197 -8.86 4.77 -4.07
N GLN A 198 -8.29 5.97 -3.96
CA GLN A 198 -9.04 7.17 -3.61
C GLN A 198 -10.10 7.55 -4.67
N ILE A 199 -9.78 7.39 -5.96
CA ILE A 199 -10.75 7.62 -7.04
C ILE A 199 -11.93 6.65 -6.92
N ASN A 200 -11.65 5.37 -6.66
CA ASN A 200 -12.68 4.35 -6.49
C ASN A 200 -13.52 4.61 -5.23
N ALA A 201 -12.90 5.02 -4.11
CA ALA A 201 -13.61 5.38 -2.87
C ALA A 201 -14.49 6.63 -3.04
N SER A 202 -14.10 7.55 -3.93
CA SER A 202 -14.87 8.77 -4.25
C SER A 202 -15.99 8.53 -5.26
N SER A 203 -16.00 7.39 -5.95
CA SER A 203 -17.02 6.98 -6.93
C SER A 203 -17.66 5.64 -6.55
N PRO A 204 -18.30 5.51 -5.37
CA PRO A 204 -18.95 4.28 -4.95
C PRO A 204 -20.25 4.09 -5.74
N GLY A 205 -20.16 3.57 -6.96
CA GLY A 205 -21.33 3.23 -7.78
C GLY A 205 -21.21 3.66 -9.24
N LYS A 206 -20.66 2.77 -10.06
CA LYS A 206 -21.17 2.49 -11.40
C LYS A 206 -21.28 0.98 -11.56
#